data_AF-A0A847GF61-F1
#
_entry.id   AF-A0A847GF61-F1
#
_cell.length_a   1.000
_cell.length_b   1.000
_cell.length_c   1.000
_cell.angle_alpha   90.00
_cell.angle_beta   90.00
_cell.angle_gamma   90.00
#
_symmetry.space_group_name_H-M   'P 1'
#
loop_
_entity.id
_entity.type
_entity.pdbx_description
1 polymer ?
#
loop_
_entity_poly.entity_id
_entity_poly.type
_entity_poly.pdbx_seq_one_letter_code
_entity_poly.pdbx_strand_id
1 'polypeptide(L)'
;KIRSLAEIWRVLRPGGQAAILDVDIPYSLFGKLCAWSGYWLFHQDEIAENIRGRLREALEASPWRGRWQIASRHSGYLSLFTMVKPQENTP
;
A
#
# COMPACT_ATOMS: atom_id res chain seq x y z
N LYS A 1 -7.44 -3.73 -6.74
CA LYS A 1 -6.07 -3.61 -6.16
C LYS A 1 -5.13 -4.74 -6.64
N ILE A 2 -5.44 -6.03 -6.45
CA ILE A 2 -4.55 -7.16 -6.83
C ILE A 2 -4.12 -7.15 -8.30
N ARG A 3 -5.06 -6.95 -9.25
CA ARG A 3 -4.72 -6.85 -10.69
C ARG A 3 -3.71 -5.74 -10.97
N SER A 4 -3.92 -4.55 -10.40
CA SER A 4 -2.99 -3.43 -10.54
C SER A 4 -1.62 -3.76 -9.97
N LEU A 5 -1.55 -4.39 -8.80
CA LEU A 5 -0.30 -4.85 -8.19
C LEU A 5 0.43 -5.87 -9.07
N ALA A 6 -0.31 -6.80 -9.68
CA ALA A 6 0.24 -7.77 -10.63
C ALA A 6 0.78 -7.09 -11.90
N GLU A 7 0.11 -6.06 -12.40
CA GLU A 7 0.61 -5.29 -13.54
C GLU A 7 1.90 -4.53 -13.19
N ILE A 8 1.97 -3.90 -12.00
CA ILE A 8 3.20 -3.25 -11.53
C ILE A 8 4.36 -4.27 -11.49
N TRP A 9 4.10 -5.48 -10.98
CA TRP A 9 5.08 -6.57 -10.97
C TRP A 9 5.52 -6.97 -12.39
N ARG A 10 4.56 -7.10 -13.32
CA ARG A 10 4.82 -7.52 -14.70
C ARG A 10 5.72 -6.53 -15.43
N VAL A 11 5.50 -5.22 -15.24
CA VAL A 11 6.24 -4.17 -15.97
C VAL A 11 7.59 -3.81 -15.34
N LEU A 12 7.78 -4.06 -14.04
CA LEU A 12 9.06 -3.81 -13.38
C LEU A 12 10.14 -4.78 -13.88
N ARG A 13 11.33 -4.24 -14.17
CA ARG A 13 12.52 -5.05 -14.42
C ARG A 13 12.91 -5.82 -13.16
N PRO A 14 13.59 -6.98 -13.27
CA PRO A 14 14.20 -7.63 -12.11
C PRO A 14 15.10 -6.66 -11.33
N GLY A 15 15.04 -6.69 -10.01
CA GLY A 15 15.70 -5.71 -9.12
C GLY A 15 15.01 -4.33 -9.04
N GLY A 16 13.97 -4.10 -9.85
CA GLY A 16 13.21 -2.85 -9.84
C GLY A 16 12.43 -2.63 -8.55
N GLN A 17 12.20 -1.37 -8.21
CA GLN A 17 11.49 -0.98 -7.00
C GLN A 17 10.16 -0.31 -7.32
N ALA A 18 9.17 -0.49 -6.44
CA ALA A 18 7.90 0.23 -6.48
C ALA A 18 7.63 0.89 -5.12
N ALA A 19 6.94 2.02 -5.17
CA ALA A 19 6.49 2.74 -3.99
C ALA A 19 5.01 3.10 -4.14
N ILE A 20 4.24 2.92 -3.07
CA ILE A 20 2.84 3.36 -2.97
C ILE A 20 2.72 4.24 -1.73
N LEU A 21 2.25 5.47 -1.92
CA LEU A 21 1.84 6.34 -0.83
C LEU A 21 0.32 6.40 -0.82
N ASP A 22 -0.29 6.00 0.28
CA ASP A 22 -1.75 5.94 0.40
C ASP A 22 -2.19 6.17 1.84
N VAL A 23 -3.47 6.46 2.02
CA VAL A 23 -4.15 6.30 3.31
C VAL A 23 -4.03 4.83 3.72
N ASP A 24 -3.77 4.60 4.99
CA ASP A 24 -3.57 3.29 5.58
C ASP A 24 -4.32 3.21 6.92
N ILE A 25 -4.23 2.07 7.59
CA ILE A 25 -4.73 1.85 8.95
C ILE A 25 -4.18 2.95 9.87
N PRO A 26 -5.04 3.83 10.41
CA PRO A 26 -4.59 4.92 11.25
C PRO A 26 -3.94 4.40 12.54
N TYR A 27 -2.80 4.98 12.89
CA TYR A 27 -1.96 4.54 14.01
C TYR A 27 -1.84 5.58 15.13
N SER A 28 -2.62 6.66 15.05
CA SER A 28 -2.77 7.67 16.10
C SER A 28 -4.23 8.12 16.21
N LEU A 29 -4.61 8.72 17.35
CA LEU A 29 -5.96 9.28 17.53
C LEU A 29 -6.25 10.41 16.54
N PHE A 30 -5.29 11.31 16.34
CA PHE A 30 -5.39 12.37 15.35
C PHE A 30 -5.57 11.80 13.93
N GLY A 31 -4.77 10.78 13.58
CA GLY A 31 -4.90 10.13 12.28
C GLY A 31 -6.24 9.40 12.09
N LYS A 32 -6.80 8.79 13.14
CA LYS A 32 -8.16 8.21 13.09
C LYS A 32 -9.18 9.31 12.77
N LEU A 33 -9.12 10.43 13.49
CA LEU A 33 -10.00 11.56 13.22
C LEU A 33 -9.88 12.01 11.76
N CYS A 34 -8.67 12.31 11.29
CA CYS A 34 -8.44 12.77 9.93
C CYS A 34 -8.93 11.79 8.85
N ALA A 35 -8.59 10.50 8.98
CA ALA A 35 -8.92 9.50 7.98
C ALA A 35 -10.44 9.26 7.89
N TRP A 36 -11.12 9.16 9.04
CA TRP A 36 -12.58 8.98 9.08
C TRP A 36 -13.33 10.25 8.65
N SER A 37 -12.84 11.44 9.00
CA SER A 37 -13.39 12.70 8.48
C SER A 37 -13.22 12.80 6.95
N GLY A 38 -12.08 12.36 6.41
CA GLY A 38 -11.85 12.29 4.97
C GLY A 38 -12.84 11.34 4.28
N TYR A 39 -13.04 10.13 4.82
CA TYR A 39 -14.06 9.21 4.31
C TYR A 39 -15.46 9.84 4.31
N TRP A 40 -15.85 10.46 5.42
CA TRP A 40 -17.17 11.10 5.54
C TRP A 40 -17.34 12.29 4.59
N LEU A 41 -16.31 13.11 4.40
CA LEU A 41 -16.39 14.28 3.53
C LEU A 41 -16.49 13.89 2.05
N PHE A 42 -15.64 12.96 1.62
CA PHE A 42 -15.50 12.60 0.21
C PHE A 42 -16.42 11.45 -0.22
N HIS A 43 -17.02 10.73 0.74
CA HIS A 43 -17.88 9.56 0.48
C HIS A 43 -17.23 8.52 -0.45
N GLN A 44 -15.92 8.30 -0.27
CA GLN A 44 -15.14 7.37 -1.09
C GLN A 44 -14.92 6.05 -0.37
N ASP A 45 -15.53 4.98 -0.86
CA ASP A 45 -15.37 3.63 -0.31
C ASP A 45 -13.90 3.18 -0.30
N GLU A 46 -13.08 3.68 -1.25
CA GLU A 46 -11.65 3.39 -1.32
C GLU A 46 -10.88 3.84 -0.06
N ILE A 47 -11.27 4.96 0.55
CA ILE A 47 -10.67 5.45 1.79
C ILE A 47 -11.02 4.49 2.94
N ALA A 48 -12.28 4.08 3.04
CA ALA A 48 -12.71 3.16 4.08
C ALA A 48 -12.10 1.77 3.92
N GLU A 49 -11.95 1.27 2.69
CA GLU A 49 -11.22 0.03 2.40
C GLU A 49 -9.77 0.10 2.87
N ASN A 50 -9.09 1.22 2.60
CA ASN A 50 -7.70 1.42 2.98
C ASN A 50 -7.50 1.56 4.49
N ILE A 51 -8.39 2.29 5.19
CA ILE A 51 -8.40 2.39 6.66
C ILE A 51 -8.56 1.00 7.30
N ARG A 52 -9.27 0.08 6.64
CA ARG A 52 -9.44 -1.32 7.07
C ARG A 52 -8.27 -2.23 6.67
N GLY A 53 -7.27 -1.73 5.95
CA GLY A 53 -6.07 -2.47 5.59
C GLY A 53 -6.14 -3.26 4.30
N ARG A 54 -7.12 -3.02 3.42
CA ARG A 54 -7.32 -3.79 2.17
C ARG A 54 -6.12 -3.74 1.22
N LEU A 55 -5.33 -2.66 1.24
CA LEU A 55 -4.08 -2.60 0.47
C LEU A 55 -3.05 -3.63 0.96
N ARG A 56 -2.93 -3.83 2.27
CA ARG A 56 -2.00 -4.79 2.87
C ARG A 56 -2.41 -6.22 2.53
N GLU A 57 -3.70 -6.53 2.65
CA GLU A 57 -4.26 -7.81 2.21
C GLU A 57 -3.99 -8.05 0.73
N ALA A 58 -4.18 -7.04 -0.11
CA ALA A 58 -3.90 -7.14 -1.54
C ALA A 58 -2.41 -7.35 -1.84
N LEU A 59 -1.50 -6.70 -1.10
CA LEU A 59 -0.05 -6.91 -1.22
C LEU A 59 0.32 -8.35 -0.87
N GLU A 60 -0.21 -8.88 0.25
CA GLU A 60 -0.02 -10.27 0.67
C GLU A 60 -0.64 -11.30 -0.29
N ALA A 61 -1.71 -10.94 -0.99
CA ALA A 61 -2.36 -11.78 -2.00
C ALA A 61 -1.78 -11.61 -3.41
N SER A 62 -0.73 -10.79 -3.58
CA SER A 62 -0.11 -10.49 -4.88
C SER A 62 1.29 -11.10 -5.01
N PRO A 63 1.95 -11.02 -6.18
CA PRO A 63 3.35 -11.43 -6.33
C PRO A 63 4.33 -10.72 -5.38
N TRP A 64 3.91 -9.60 -4.77
CA TRP A 64 4.69 -8.86 -3.77
C TRP A 64 4.69 -9.49 -2.37
N ARG A 65 3.98 -10.59 -2.15
CA ARG A 65 3.91 -11.30 -0.87
C ARG A 65 5.31 -11.49 -0.25
N GLY A 66 5.48 -11.03 0.98
CA GLY A 66 6.77 -11.09 1.70
C GLY A 66 7.89 -10.23 1.11
N ARG A 67 7.59 -9.34 0.15
CA ARG A 67 8.56 -8.49 -0.57
C ARG A 67 8.17 -7.01 -0.53
N TRP A 68 7.41 -6.63 0.49
CA TRP A 68 7.00 -5.26 0.73
C TRP A 68 7.19 -4.90 2.20
N GLN A 69 7.34 -3.62 2.47
CA GLN A 69 7.44 -3.08 3.82
C GLN A 69 6.88 -1.65 3.88
N ILE A 70 6.63 -1.16 5.09
CA ILE A 70 6.33 0.26 5.31
C ILE A 70 7.64 0.98 5.58
N ALA A 71 8.06 1.82 4.63
CA ALA A 71 9.29 2.60 4.74
C ALA A 71 9.13 3.82 5.66
N SER A 72 7.96 4.46 5.65
CA SER A 72 7.66 5.59 6.53
C SER A 72 6.16 5.73 6.77
N ARG A 73 5.81 6.48 7.83
CA ARG A 73 4.44 6.83 8.15
C ARG A 73 4.34 8.32 8.50
N HIS A 74 3.28 8.96 8.03
CA HIS A 74 3.08 10.40 8.18
C HIS A 74 1.65 10.71 8.63
N SER A 75 1.50 11.82 9.37
CA SER A 75 0.22 12.40 9.78
C SER A 75 -0.73 11.47 10.57
N GLY A 76 -0.26 10.29 10.99
CA GLY A 76 -1.08 9.34 11.77
C GLY A 76 -1.94 8.39 10.94
N TYR A 77 -1.97 8.52 9.60
CA TYR A 77 -2.83 7.74 8.70
C TYR A 77 -2.28 7.53 7.29
N LEU A 78 -1.11 8.09 6.94
CA LEU A 78 -0.44 7.86 5.65
C LEU A 78 0.71 6.90 5.84
N SER A 79 0.86 5.95 4.91
CA SER A 79 1.99 5.03 4.87
C SER A 79 2.63 5.02 3.50
N LEU A 80 3.96 5.01 3.48
CA LEU A 80 4.75 4.74 2.29
C LEU A 80 5.12 3.27 2.27
N PHE A 81 4.53 2.52 1.35
CA PHE A 81 4.84 1.12 1.10
C PHE A 81 5.93 1.04 0.04
N THR A 82 7.00 0.31 0.31
CA THR A 82 8.06 0.03 -0.67
C THR A 82 8.14 -1.46 -0.96
N MET A 83 8.50 -1.77 -2.20
CA MET A 83 8.53 -3.12 -2.74
C MET A 83 9.75 -3.28 -3.64
N VAL A 84 10.36 -4.46 -3.62
CA VAL A 84 11.50 -4.78 -4.50
C VAL A 84 11.22 -6.08 -5.25
N LYS A 85 11.27 -6.00 -6.59
CA LYS A 85 11.17 -7.20 -7.43
C LYS A 85 12.51 -7.94 -7.34
N PRO A 86 12.53 -9.25 -7.08
CA PRO A 86 13.77 -10.02 -7.03
C PRO A 86 14.58 -9.86 -8.31
N GLN A 87 15.90 -9.98 -8.20
CA GLN A 87 16.72 -10.20 -9.38
C GLN A 87 16.41 -11.59 -9.95
N GLU A 88 16.39 -11.69 -11.27
CA GLU A 88 16.51 -12.97 -11.94
C GLU A 88 17.98 -13.32 -11.88
N ASN A 89 18.33 -14.34 -11.09
CA ASN A 89 19.67 -14.91 -11.16
C ASN A 89 19.81 -15.47 -12.58
N THR A 90 20.52 -14.76 -13.43
CA THR A 90 20.94 -15.31 -14.72
C THR A 90 22.04 -16.33 -14.39
N PRO A 91 21.87 -17.63 -14.71
CA PRO A 91 22.91 -18.62 -14.50
C PRO A 91 24.17 -18.32 -15.33
#